data_AF-A0A946KXB4-F1
#
_entry.id   AF-A0A946KXB4-F1
#
_cell.length_a   1.000
_cell.length_b   1.000
_cell.length_c   1.000
_cell.angle_alpha   90.00
_cell.angle_beta   90.00
_cell.angle_gamma   90.00
#
_symmetry.space_group_name_H-M   'P 1'
#
loop_
_entity.id
_entity.type
_entity.pdbx_description
1 polymer ?
#
loop_
_entity_poly.entity_id
_entity_poly.type
_entity_poly.pdbx_seq_one_letter_code
_entity_poly.pdbx_strand_id
1 'polypeptide(L)'
;MTGEELFVTAIIEQAIEDTAYTGVAKDKIKHKMDAIDWIVGLHPEFVNYCRILDMDVDTIRNKIIAHIDMSYTQKQKYKIKSEEKFFA
;
A
#
# COMPACT_ATOMS: atom_id res chain seq x y z
N MET A 1 19.69 -11.85 -6.33
CA MET A 1 19.15 -10.51 -6.08
C MET A 1 20.30 -9.57 -5.76
N THR A 2 20.33 -8.39 -6.38
CA THR A 2 21.25 -7.28 -6.06
C THR A 2 20.81 -6.59 -4.76
N GLY A 3 21.66 -5.74 -4.18
CA GLY A 3 21.29 -4.96 -2.99
C GLY A 3 20.13 -4.00 -3.23
N GLU A 4 20.01 -3.47 -4.45
CA GLU A 4 18.91 -2.60 -4.87
C GLU A 4 17.60 -3.39 -4.98
N GLU A 5 17.63 -4.58 -5.60
CA GLU A 5 16.46 -5.46 -5.69
C GLU A 5 15.94 -5.86 -4.30
N LEU A 6 16.82 -6.16 -3.34
CA LEU A 6 16.43 -6.47 -1.97
C LEU A 6 15.76 -5.28 -1.28
N PHE A 7 16.30 -4.08 -1.47
CA PHE A 7 15.72 -2.87 -0.88
C PHE A 7 14.35 -2.54 -1.45
N VAL A 8 14.20 -2.61 -2.78
CA VAL A 8 12.92 -2.39 -3.46
C VAL A 8 11.88 -3.45 -3.05
N THR A 9 12.30 -4.71 -2.91
CA THR A 9 11.42 -5.78 -2.42
C THR A 9 10.88 -5.45 -1.04
N ALA A 10 11.73 -5.04 -0.10
CA ALA A 10 11.30 -4.66 1.25
C ALA A 10 10.32 -3.47 1.27
N ILE A 11 10.47 -2.50 0.36
CA ILE A 11 9.52 -1.39 0.22
C ILE A 11 8.15 -1.90 -0.22
N ILE A 12 8.09 -2.76 -1.25
CA ILE A 12 6.83 -3.33 -1.74
C ILE A 12 6.19 -4.20 -0.66
N GLU A 13 6.95 -5.04 0.04
CA GLU A 13 6.47 -5.86 1.15
C GLU A 13 5.85 -5.00 2.26
N GLN A 14 6.53 -3.92 2.67
CA GLN A 14 6.00 -3.04 3.71
C GLN A 14 4.71 -2.34 3.28
N ALA A 15 4.63 -1.88 2.02
CA ALA A 15 3.42 -1.26 1.50
C ALA A 15 2.25 -2.25 1.49
N ILE A 16 2.51 -3.51 1.09
CA ILE A 16 1.53 -4.60 1.13
C ILE A 16 1.02 -4.83 2.56
N GLU A 17 1.92 -4.89 3.56
CA GLU A 17 1.53 -5.01 4.97
C GLU A 17 0.68 -3.84 5.45
N ASP A 18 1.03 -2.60 5.08
CA ASP A 18 0.29 -1.40 5.46
C ASP A 18 -1.14 -1.42 4.86
N THR A 19 -1.32 -1.92 3.64
CA THR A 19 -2.67 -2.07 3.05
C THR A 19 -3.58 -3.00 3.87
N ALA A 20 -3.00 -4.00 4.53
CA ALA A 20 -3.71 -4.97 5.37
C ALA A 20 -3.97 -4.47 6.81
N TYR A 21 -3.54 -3.25 7.17
CA TYR A 21 -3.69 -2.75 8.53
C TYR A 21 -5.16 -2.60 8.95
N THR A 22 -5.52 -3.21 10.09
CA THR A 22 -6.88 -3.21 10.65
C THR A 22 -7.03 -2.44 11.96
N GLY A 23 -5.92 -1.94 12.52
CA GLY A 23 -5.92 -1.20 13.77
C GLY A 23 -6.44 0.24 13.63
N VAL A 24 -6.39 1.00 14.73
CA VAL A 24 -6.96 2.35 14.83
C VAL A 24 -5.91 3.46 15.04
N ALA A 25 -4.63 3.15 14.93
CA ALA A 25 -3.57 4.16 15.04
C ALA A 25 -3.63 5.11 13.83
N LYS A 26 -3.52 6.42 14.09
CA LYS A 26 -3.75 7.46 13.08
C LYS A 26 -2.72 7.39 11.95
N ASP A 27 -1.46 7.38 12.34
CA ASP A 27 -0.27 7.24 11.52
C ASP A 27 -0.35 5.99 10.63
N LYS A 28 -0.75 4.86 11.20
CA LYS A 28 -0.88 3.60 10.44
C LYS A 28 -2.08 3.61 9.47
N ILE A 29 -3.18 4.28 9.82
CA ILE A 29 -4.28 4.50 8.86
C ILE A 29 -3.80 5.37 7.70
N LYS A 30 -2.98 6.40 7.96
CA LYS A 30 -2.38 7.21 6.88
C LYS A 30 -1.54 6.35 5.95
N HIS A 31 -0.63 5.55 6.51
CA HIS A 31 0.21 4.67 5.69
C HIS A 31 -0.62 3.67 4.89
N LYS A 32 -1.71 3.13 5.47
CA LYS A 32 -2.65 2.28 4.73
C LYS A 32 -3.27 3.02 3.53
N MET A 33 -3.71 4.26 3.72
CA MET A 33 -4.26 5.10 2.64
C MET A 33 -3.22 5.33 1.54
N ASP A 34 -2.02 5.76 1.94
CA ASP A 34 -0.92 6.05 1.02
C ASP A 34 -0.48 4.78 0.25
N ALA A 35 -0.39 3.63 0.93
CA ALA A 35 -0.02 2.36 0.32
C ALA A 35 -1.08 1.84 -0.68
N ILE A 36 -2.37 2.01 -0.34
CA ILE A 36 -3.46 1.66 -1.27
C ILE A 36 -3.40 2.55 -2.51
N ASP A 37 -3.23 3.87 -2.36
CA ASP A 37 -3.09 4.79 -3.49
C ASP A 37 -1.86 4.45 -4.33
N TRP A 38 -0.73 4.15 -3.68
CA TRP A 38 0.53 3.82 -4.34
C TRP A 38 0.45 2.54 -5.19
N ILE A 39 -0.12 1.46 -4.65
CA ILE A 39 -0.25 0.17 -5.35
C ILE A 39 -1.43 0.16 -6.32
N VAL A 40 -2.63 0.50 -5.83
CA VAL A 40 -3.88 0.38 -6.61
C VAL A 40 -3.97 1.51 -7.63
N GLY A 41 -3.51 2.71 -7.30
CA GLY A 41 -3.43 3.86 -8.20
C GLY A 41 -2.31 3.78 -9.23
N LEU A 42 -1.51 2.71 -9.23
CA LEU A 42 -0.38 2.51 -10.16
C LEU A 42 0.60 3.68 -10.13
N HIS A 43 1.03 4.08 -8.94
CA HIS A 43 1.96 5.19 -8.79
C HIS A 43 3.24 4.94 -9.59
N PRO A 44 3.80 5.93 -10.31
CA PRO A 44 4.94 5.72 -11.21
C PRO A 44 6.16 5.06 -10.56
N GLU A 45 6.39 5.34 -9.28
CA GLU A 45 7.44 4.72 -8.48
C GLU A 45 7.19 3.23 -8.22
N PHE A 46 5.96 2.83 -7.86
CA PHE A 46 5.58 1.42 -7.72
C PHE A 46 5.80 0.67 -9.04
N VAL A 47 5.38 1.26 -10.16
CA VAL A 47 5.59 0.68 -11.50
C VAL A 47 7.08 0.54 -11.79
N ASN A 48 7.90 1.54 -11.44
CA ASN A 48 9.34 1.49 -11.62
C ASN A 48 9.99 0.38 -10.76
N TYR A 49 9.55 0.23 -9.52
CA TYR A 49 10.01 -0.80 -8.61
C TYR A 49 9.67 -2.21 -9.09
N CYS A 50 8.47 -2.41 -9.63
CA CYS A 50 8.13 -3.66 -10.31
C CYS A 50 9.06 -3.95 -11.50
N ARG A 51 9.43 -2.94 -12.30
CA ARG A 51 10.37 -3.11 -13.43
C ARG A 51 11.78 -3.47 -12.99
N ILE A 52 12.28 -2.88 -11.90
CA ILE A 52 13.59 -3.24 -11.33
C ILE A 52 13.63 -4.73 -10.94
N LEU A 53 12.51 -5.25 -10.45
CA LEU A 53 12.34 -6.64 -10.05
C LEU A 53 11.89 -7.57 -11.19
N ASP A 54 11.83 -7.06 -12.43
CA ASP A 54 11.33 -7.78 -13.61
C ASP A 54 9.93 -8.41 -13.40
N MET A 55 9.07 -7.72 -12.66
CA MET A 55 7.71 -8.15 -12.35
C MET A 55 6.68 -7.50 -13.29
N ASP A 56 5.73 -8.31 -13.76
CA ASP A 56 4.54 -7.79 -14.45
C ASP A 56 3.62 -7.05 -13.46
N VAL A 57 3.56 -5.72 -13.64
CA VAL A 57 2.88 -4.78 -12.73
C VAL A 57 1.40 -5.15 -12.56
N ASP A 58 0.72 -5.45 -13.68
CA ASP A 58 -0.71 -5.77 -13.67
C ASP A 58 -0.97 -7.10 -12.96
N THR A 59 -0.16 -8.12 -13.21
CA THR A 59 -0.25 -9.42 -12.53
C THR A 59 -0.06 -9.27 -11.03
N ILE A 60 0.98 -8.54 -10.59
CA ILE A 60 1.24 -8.35 -9.15
C ILE A 60 0.13 -7.54 -8.49
N ARG A 61 -0.27 -6.42 -9.10
CA ARG A 61 -1.37 -5.59 -8.58
C ARG A 61 -2.66 -6.40 -8.46
N ASN A 62 -3.03 -7.16 -9.50
CA ASN A 62 -4.25 -7.97 -9.48
C ASN A 62 -4.19 -9.07 -8.41
N LYS A 63 -3.03 -9.69 -8.19
CA LYS A 63 -2.84 -10.66 -7.09
C LYS A 63 -3.01 -9.99 -5.72
N ILE A 64 -2.44 -8.81 -5.50
CA ILE A 64 -2.57 -8.07 -4.25
C ILE A 64 -4.06 -7.74 -3.99
N ILE A 65 -4.74 -7.16 -4.98
CA ILE A 65 -6.16 -6.78 -4.86
C ILE A 65 -7.04 -8.01 -4.58
N ALA A 66 -6.73 -9.16 -5.17
CA ALA A 66 -7.52 -10.38 -5.01
C ALA A 66 -7.33 -11.07 -3.65
N HIS A 67 -6.17 -10.90 -2.99
CA HIS A 67 -5.83 -11.66 -1.79
C HIS A 67 -5.79 -10.83 -0.51
N ILE A 68 -5.78 -9.50 -0.61
CA ILE A 68 -5.63 -8.62 0.55
C ILE A 68 -6.90 -7.79 0.75
N ASP A 69 -7.47 -7.87 1.96
CA ASP A 69 -8.56 -7.01 2.36
C ASP A 69 -8.03 -5.60 2.68
N MET A 70 -8.08 -4.75 1.66
CA MET A 70 -7.70 -3.35 1.75
C MET A 70 -8.84 -2.46 2.27
N SER A 71 -9.99 -3.03 2.65
CA SER A 71 -11.11 -2.25 3.15
C SER A 71 -10.79 -1.58 4.48
N TYR A 72 -11.45 -0.45 4.73
CA TYR A 72 -11.40 0.21 6.02
C TYR A 72 -12.47 -0.34 6.94
N THR A 73 -12.08 -0.68 8.17
CA THR A 73 -13.04 -1.01 9.23
C THR A 73 -13.90 0.22 9.56
N GLN A 74 -15.07 0.01 10.17
CA GLN A 74 -15.94 1.14 10.55
C GLN A 74 -15.23 2.12 11.51
N LYS A 75 -14.40 1.61 12.43
CA LYS A 75 -13.60 2.45 13.34
C LYS A 75 -12.60 3.31 12.58
N GLN A 76 -11.93 2.74 11.57
CA GLN A 76 -11.01 3.48 10.71
C GLN A 76 -11.76 4.57 9.92
N LYS A 77 -12.90 4.25 9.32
CA LYS A 77 -13.74 5.23 8.59
C LYS A 77 -14.16 6.41 9.47
N TYR A 78 -14.60 6.15 10.71
CA TYR A 78 -14.93 7.22 11.66
C TYR A 78 -13.73 8.10 11.96
N LYS A 79 -12.55 7.49 12.13
CA LYS A 79 -11.31 8.22 12.42
C LYS A 79 -10.84 9.08 11.24
N ILE A 80 -10.86 8.52 10.03
CA ILE A 80 -10.57 9.23 8.78
C ILE A 80 -11.49 10.45 8.69
N LYS A 81 -12.80 10.27 8.87
CA LYS A 81 -13.77 11.37 8.83
C LYS A 81 -13.50 12.44 9.90
N SER A 82 -13.18 12.03 11.13
CA SER A 82 -12.89 12.98 12.21
C SER A 82 -11.60 13.78 12.00
N GLU A 83 -10.69 13.27 11.19
CA GLU A 83 -9.36 13.84 10.96
C GLU A 83 -9.12 14.18 9.48
N GLU A 84 -10.18 14.35 8.67
CA GLU A 84 -10.12 14.59 7.21
C GLU A 84 -9.12 15.69 6.82
N LYS A 85 -9.05 16.78 7.60
CA LYS A 85 -8.10 17.89 7.38
C LYS A 85 -6.63 17.50 7.51
N PHE A 86 -6.32 16.36 8.11
CA PHE A 86 -4.96 15.84 8.31
C PHE A 86 -4.60 14.73 7.32
N PHE A 87 -5.60 14.16 6.64
CA PHE A 87 -5.45 13.14 5.61
C PHE A 87 -5.57 13.70 4.19
N ALA A 88 -6.06 14.95 4.03
CA ALA A 88 -6.16 15.68 2.76
C ALA A 88 -4.88 16.45 2.42
#